data_AF-A0A3D1V5G3-F1
#
_entry.id   AF-A0A3D1V5G3-F1
#
_cell.length_a   1.000
_cell.length_b   1.000
_cell.length_c   1.000
_cell.angle_alpha   90.00
_cell.angle_beta   90.00
_cell.angle_gamma   90.00
#
_symmetry.space_group_name_H-M   'P 1'
#
loop_
_entity.id
_entity.type
_entity.pdbx_description
1 polymer ?
#
loop_
_entity_poly.entity_id
_entity_poly.type
_entity_poly.pdbx_seq_one_letter_code
_entity_poly.pdbx_strand_id
1 'polypeptide(L)'
;GDLDGSYARFWFWTSATVSVRVEAGDGSGVASATVNGTFRQGTWSKRMSCVTGTAGVCTISSGTLPSGTASASFTVDSVTHATLTYDATANRDPDGDSDGTTISIR
;
A
#
# COMPACT_ATOMS: atom_id res chain seq x y z
N GLY A 1 7.18 -8.83 -2.53
CA GLY A 1 6.40 -7.59 -2.55
C GLY A 1 5.67 -7.50 -1.24
N ASP A 2 6.00 -6.48 -0.46
CA ASP A 2 5.70 -6.34 0.97
C ASP A 2 4.97 -5.01 1.22
N LEU A 3 4.06 -4.99 2.21
CA LEU A 3 3.16 -3.86 2.48
C LEU A 3 3.26 -3.42 3.94
N ASP A 4 3.99 -2.33 4.18
CA ASP A 4 4.12 -1.76 5.52
C ASP A 4 3.14 -0.59 5.74
N GLY A 5 2.27 -0.71 6.74
CA GLY A 5 1.26 0.30 7.07
C GLY A 5 1.65 1.08 8.32
N SER A 6 1.67 2.40 8.25
CA SER A 6 1.90 3.29 9.40
C SER A 6 0.69 4.21 9.64
N TYR A 7 0.34 4.40 10.92
CA TYR A 7 -0.76 5.24 11.36
C TYR A 7 -0.21 6.47 12.09
N ALA A 8 -0.73 7.66 11.76
CA ALA A 8 -0.42 8.89 12.49
C ALA A 8 -1.71 9.63 12.85
N ARG A 9 -1.88 9.93 14.14
CA ARG A 9 -3.03 10.65 14.70
C ARG A 9 -2.56 11.98 15.29
N PHE A 10 -3.05 13.09 14.76
CA PHE A 10 -2.72 14.44 15.23
C PHE A 10 -4.00 15.24 15.47
N TRP A 11 -4.27 15.60 16.73
CA TRP A 11 -5.27 16.49 17.38
C TRP A 11 -6.66 16.76 16.74
N PHE A 12 -6.84 16.74 15.42
CA PHE A 12 -8.13 16.86 14.73
C PHE A 12 -8.24 16.09 13.39
N TRP A 13 -7.20 15.36 12.95
CA TRP A 13 -7.27 14.46 11.78
C TRP A 13 -6.50 13.15 12.02
N THR A 14 -6.89 12.10 11.30
CA THR A 14 -6.17 10.82 11.22
C THR A 14 -5.70 10.62 9.79
N SER A 15 -4.45 10.19 9.59
CA SER A 15 -3.92 9.83 8.27
C SER A 15 -3.24 8.47 8.31
N ALA A 16 -3.55 7.65 7.32
CA ALA A 16 -2.84 6.40 7.07
C ALA A 16 -1.77 6.63 6.01
N THR A 17 -0.58 6.07 6.24
CA THR A 17 0.52 6.09 5.28
C THR A 17 0.99 4.66 5.05
N VAL A 18 0.89 4.19 3.80
CA VAL A 18 1.30 2.85 3.41
C VAL A 18 2.54 2.95 2.55
N SER A 19 3.57 2.20 2.91
CA SER A 19 4.75 1.99 2.09
C SER A 19 4.58 0.67 1.34
N VAL A 20 4.67 0.73 0.02
CA VAL A 20 4.57 -0.44 -0.85
C VAL A 20 5.94 -0.73 -1.42
N ARG A 21 6.45 -1.95 -1.21
CA ARG A 21 7.69 -2.42 -1.81
C ARG A 21 7.41 -3.46 -2.90
N VAL A 22 7.78 -3.11 -4.13
CA VAL A 22 7.73 -3.98 -5.30
C VAL A 22 9.12 -4.54 -5.56
N GLU A 23 9.21 -5.86 -5.68
CA GLU A 23 10.46 -6.59 -5.91
C GLU A 23 10.33 -7.51 -7.13
N ALA A 24 11.47 -7.79 -7.76
CA ALA A 24 11.61 -8.83 -8.76
C ALA A 24 11.85 -10.19 -8.08
N GLY A 25 11.84 -11.27 -8.87
CA GLY A 25 11.99 -12.64 -8.36
C GLY A 25 13.32 -12.93 -7.65
N ASP A 26 14.33 -12.06 -7.80
CA ASP A 26 15.62 -12.11 -7.12
C ASP A 26 15.66 -11.25 -5.83
N GLY A 27 14.54 -10.61 -5.46
CA GLY A 27 14.44 -9.70 -4.31
C GLY A 27 14.93 -8.27 -4.59
N SER A 28 15.37 -7.96 -5.81
CA SER A 28 15.76 -6.59 -6.18
C SER A 28 14.54 -5.68 -6.29
N GLY A 29 14.68 -4.42 -5.89
CA GLY A 29 13.59 -3.44 -5.97
C GLY A 29 13.25 -3.09 -7.43
N VAL A 30 11.97 -3.11 -7.78
CA VAL A 30 11.50 -2.76 -9.13
C VAL A 30 11.14 -1.28 -9.18
N ALA A 31 11.98 -0.49 -9.84
CA ALA A 31 11.71 0.91 -10.11
C ALA A 31 10.62 1.11 -11.17
N SER A 32 9.94 2.26 -11.14
CA SER A 32 8.95 2.66 -12.15
C SER A 32 7.72 1.74 -12.26
N ALA A 33 7.45 0.94 -11.24
CA ALA A 33 6.21 0.18 -11.13
C ALA A 33 5.10 1.11 -10.64
N THR A 34 3.98 1.14 -11.36
CA THR A 34 2.79 1.86 -10.94
C THR A 34 1.95 0.97 -10.06
N VAL A 35 1.77 1.35 -8.81
CA VAL A 35 0.89 0.66 -7.86
C VAL A 35 -0.40 1.48 -7.76
N ASN A 36 -1.53 0.82 -7.96
CA ASN A 36 -2.85 1.36 -7.69
C ASN A 36 -3.43 0.62 -6.49
N GLY A 37 -4.01 1.36 -5.56
CA GLY A 37 -4.71 0.78 -4.44
C GLY A 37 -5.82 1.68 -3.91
N THR A 38 -6.62 1.12 -3.02
CA THR A 38 -7.79 1.77 -2.47
C THR A 38 -7.76 1.72 -0.95
N PHE A 39 -7.82 2.89 -0.33
CA PHE A 39 -8.13 3.00 1.09
C PHE A 39 -9.62 2.79 1.31
N ARG A 40 -10.01 2.05 2.35
CA ARG A 40 -11.39 1.88 2.78
C ARG A 40 -11.52 2.13 4.28
N GLN A 41 -12.60 2.80 4.68
CA GLN A 41 -12.94 3.04 6.08
C GLN A 41 -14.47 3.14 6.19
N GLY A 42 -15.12 2.08 6.68
CA GLY A 42 -16.59 1.99 6.65
C GLY A 42 -17.13 2.07 5.21
N THR A 43 -18.02 3.04 4.94
CA THR A 43 -18.56 3.32 3.59
C THR A 43 -17.67 4.24 2.76
N TRP A 44 -16.63 4.83 3.37
CA TRP A 44 -15.69 5.70 2.67
C TRP A 44 -14.65 4.87 1.93
N SER A 45 -14.34 5.27 0.69
CA SER A 45 -13.25 4.69 -0.08
C SER A 45 -12.54 5.75 -0.91
N LYS A 46 -11.22 5.61 -1.05
CA LYS A 46 -10.42 6.50 -1.89
C LYS A 46 -9.35 5.72 -2.63
N ARG A 47 -9.39 5.80 -3.97
CA ARG A 47 -8.34 5.24 -4.83
C ARG A 47 -7.14 6.18 -4.84
N MET A 48 -5.95 5.59 -4.77
CA MET A 48 -4.67 6.25 -4.81
C MET A 48 -3.74 5.47 -5.74
N SER A 49 -2.75 6.18 -6.29
CA SER A 49 -1.69 5.56 -7.06
C SER A 49 -0.34 6.15 -6.69
N CYS A 50 0.71 5.36 -6.86
CA CYS A 50 2.10 5.78 -6.74
C CYS A 50 2.93 5.11 -7.83
N VAL A 51 4.13 5.64 -8.05
CA VAL A 51 5.16 5.00 -8.85
C VAL A 51 6.35 4.70 -7.95
N THR A 52 6.89 3.49 -8.00
CA THR A 52 8.05 3.10 -7.19
C THR A 52 9.32 3.82 -7.62
N GLY A 53 10.11 4.24 -6.64
CA GLY A 53 11.44 4.79 -6.85
C GLY A 53 12.48 3.71 -7.17
N THR A 54 13.75 4.10 -7.28
CA THR A 54 14.86 3.19 -7.61
C THR A 54 15.05 2.04 -6.64
N ALA A 55 14.61 2.19 -5.39
CA ALA A 55 14.63 1.12 -4.38
C ALA A 55 13.44 0.15 -4.47
N GLY A 56 12.53 0.32 -5.44
CA GLY A 56 11.29 -0.46 -5.55
C GLY A 56 10.22 -0.06 -4.54
N VAL A 57 10.42 1.04 -3.81
CA VAL A 57 9.48 1.49 -2.77
C VAL A 57 8.70 2.72 -3.26
N CYS A 58 7.43 2.76 -2.92
CA CYS A 58 6.61 3.97 -2.99
C CYS A 58 5.87 4.18 -1.67
N THR A 59 5.50 5.42 -1.36
CA THR A 59 4.70 5.73 -0.19
C THR A 59 3.41 6.41 -0.60
N ILE A 60 2.28 5.92 -0.11
CA ILE A 60 0.94 6.43 -0.37
C ILE A 60 0.34 6.92 0.94
N SER A 61 -0.04 8.20 1.00
CA SER A 61 -0.82 8.75 2.10
C SER A 61 -2.30 8.80 1.74
N SER A 62 -3.17 8.36 2.64
CA SER A 62 -4.63 8.50 2.48
C SER A 62 -5.06 9.97 2.44
N GLY A 63 -4.23 10.88 2.97
CA GLY A 63 -4.67 12.19 3.43
C GLY A 63 -5.52 12.04 4.70
N THR A 64 -6.46 12.97 4.89
CA THR A 64 -7.38 12.93 6.04
C THR A 64 -8.40 11.79 5.90
N LEU A 65 -8.35 10.83 6.81
CA LEU A 65 -9.38 9.81 6.99
C LEU A 65 -10.60 10.41 7.70
N PRO A 66 -11.82 9.95 7.35
CA PRO A 66 -13.02 10.26 8.11
C PRO A 66 -12.85 10.01 9.62
N SER A 67 -13.40 10.92 10.42
CA SER A 67 -13.46 10.76 11.87
C SER A 67 -14.51 9.70 12.25
N GLY A 68 -14.24 8.93 13.31
CA GLY A 68 -15.24 8.04 13.93
C GLY A 68 -15.08 6.54 13.69
N THR A 69 -14.11 6.09 12.92
CA THR A 69 -13.78 4.65 12.79
C THR A 69 -12.30 4.39 13.09
N ALA A 70 -12.05 3.42 13.96
CA ALA A 70 -10.72 3.10 14.50
C ALA A 70 -9.87 2.21 13.59
N SER A 71 -10.32 1.93 12.36
CA SER A 71 -9.58 1.09 11.42
C SER A 71 -9.84 1.52 9.99
N ALA A 72 -8.78 1.73 9.23
CA ALA A 72 -8.82 1.83 7.78
C ALA A 72 -8.07 0.63 7.18
N SER A 73 -8.43 0.21 5.99
CA SER A 73 -7.65 -0.78 5.23
C SER A 73 -7.13 -0.17 3.95
N PHE A 74 -5.97 -0.62 3.50
CA PHE A 74 -5.48 -0.33 2.16
C PHE A 74 -5.35 -1.63 1.39
N THR A 75 -5.92 -1.67 0.19
CA THR A 75 -5.83 -2.81 -0.70
C THR A 75 -5.12 -2.40 -1.98
N VAL A 76 -4.09 -3.12 -2.39
CA VAL A 76 -3.47 -2.98 -3.71
C VAL A 76 -4.41 -3.61 -4.74
N ASP A 77 -4.93 -2.78 -5.64
CA ASP A 77 -5.84 -3.20 -6.70
C ASP A 77 -5.06 -3.75 -7.91
N SER A 78 -3.94 -3.11 -8.26
CA SER A 78 -3.09 -3.54 -9.36
C SER A 78 -1.67 -2.97 -9.27
N VAL A 79 -0.71 -3.73 -9.78
CA VAL A 79 0.65 -3.27 -10.05
C VAL A 79 0.94 -3.44 -11.52
N THR A 80 1.39 -2.39 -12.19
CA THR A 80 1.76 -2.43 -13.60
C THR A 80 3.18 -1.92 -13.79
N HIS A 81 3.90 -2.55 -14.72
CA HIS A 81 5.24 -2.14 -15.12
C HIS A 81 5.37 -2.31 -16.64
N ALA A 82 6.22 -1.51 -17.28
CA ALA A 82 6.33 -1.49 -18.74
C ALA A 82 6.85 -2.82 -19.32
N THR A 83 7.75 -3.50 -18.60
CA THR A 83 8.45 -4.71 -19.06
C THR A 83 8.27 -5.92 -18.16
N LEU A 84 7.68 -5.74 -16.97
CA LEU A 84 7.54 -6.80 -15.97
C LEU A 84 6.07 -7.08 -15.75
N THR A 85 5.71 -8.36 -15.70
CA THR A 85 4.37 -8.80 -15.35
C THR A 85 4.28 -8.96 -13.85
N TYR A 86 3.27 -8.36 -13.24
CA TYR A 86 3.00 -8.55 -11.82
C TYR A 86 2.44 -9.96 -11.58
N ASP A 87 3.07 -10.69 -10.67
CA ASP A 87 2.60 -11.99 -10.20
C ASP A 87 2.09 -11.86 -8.75
N ALA A 88 0.76 -11.83 -8.60
CA ALA A 88 0.12 -11.72 -7.30
C ALA A 88 0.36 -12.95 -6.40
N THR A 89 0.66 -14.13 -6.96
CA THR A 89 0.93 -15.35 -6.18
C THR A 89 2.31 -15.32 -5.51
N ALA A 90 3.19 -14.45 -6.01
CA ALA A 90 4.52 -14.20 -5.47
C ALA A 90 4.53 -13.16 -4.34
N ASN A 91 3.38 -12.57 -3.97
CA ASN A 91 3.31 -11.67 -2.84
C ASN A 91 3.66 -12.40 -1.53
N ARG A 92 4.54 -11.78 -0.76
CA ARG A 92 5.08 -12.31 0.50
C ARG A 92 4.88 -11.22 1.53
N ASP A 93 4.29 -11.58 2.65
CA ASP A 93 4.29 -10.76 3.85
C ASP A 93 5.20 -11.43 4.89
N PRO A 94 6.43 -10.93 5.06
CA PRO A 94 7.37 -11.45 6.05
C PRO A 94 6.94 -11.18 7.50
N ASP A 95 6.16 -10.13 7.74
CA ASP A 95 5.86 -9.58 9.07
C ASP A 95 4.47 -10.01 9.60
N GLY A 96 3.62 -10.54 8.71
CA GLY A 96 2.40 -11.29 9.04
C GLY A 96 1.19 -10.43 9.45
N ASP A 97 1.22 -9.14 9.16
CA ASP A 97 0.15 -8.18 9.47
C ASP A 97 -0.78 -7.86 8.27
N SER A 98 -0.52 -8.48 7.13
CA SER A 98 -1.23 -8.40 5.85
C SER A 98 -1.34 -9.78 5.15
N ASP A 99 -2.03 -9.83 4.02
CA ASP A 99 -2.03 -10.99 3.11
C ASP A 99 -1.11 -10.76 1.89
N GLY A 100 -0.22 -9.77 1.95
CA GLY A 100 0.59 -9.29 0.83
C GLY A 100 -0.17 -8.46 -0.21
N THR A 101 -1.47 -8.18 0.00
CA THR A 101 -2.28 -7.28 -0.85
C THR A 101 -3.17 -6.32 -0.08
N THR A 102 -3.49 -6.62 1.18
CA THR A 102 -4.35 -5.82 2.04
C THR A 102 -3.74 -5.70 3.44
N ILE A 103 -3.51 -4.47 3.89
CA ILE A 103 -3.11 -4.17 5.26
C ILE A 103 -4.23 -3.48 6.02
N SER A 104 -4.45 -3.92 7.27
CA SER A 104 -5.36 -3.26 8.21
C SER A 104 -4.58 -2.25 9.06
N ILE A 105 -4.90 -0.98 8.90
CA ILE A 105 -4.27 0.15 9.57
C ILE A 105 -5.16 0.51 10.77
N ARG A 106 -4.67 0.24 11.98
CA ARG A 106 -5.39 0.44 13.26
C ARG A 106 -4.76 1.58 14.06
#